data_AF-A0A251TJ06-F1
#
_entry.id   AF-A0A251TJ06-F1
#
_cell.length_a   1.000
_cell.length_b   1.000
_cell.length_c   1.000
_cell.angle_alpha   90.00
_cell.angle_beta   90.00
_cell.angle_gamma   90.00
#
_symmetry.space_group_name_H-M   'P 1'
#
loop_
_entity.id
_entity.type
_entity.pdbx_description
1 polymer ?
#
loop_
_entity_poly.entity_id
_entity_poly.type
_entity_poly.pdbx_seq_one_letter_code
_entity_poly.pdbx_strand_id
1 'polypeptide(L)'
;MFRCLIMLHVAEKVAKGELNSAFSIVRPPGHHAEENEPMGFCLFNNVAIATSILLNQKKLGLNKILIVDWDVHHGNGTQKMFWKDSRVLVFSVHRHENGSFYPMGDDGSHIKIGEGPSAGYNINVPWEND
;
A
#
# COMPACT_ATOMS: atom_id res chain seq x y z
N MET A 1 -10.41 -0.35 14.51
CA MET A 1 -9.16 -0.42 15.32
C MET A 1 -8.60 -1.84 15.47
N PHE A 2 -9.31 -2.84 16.03
CA PHE A 2 -8.75 -4.18 16.29
C PHE A 2 -8.16 -4.94 15.08
N ARG A 3 -8.58 -4.63 13.84
CA ARG A 3 -8.25 -5.44 12.66
C ARG A 3 -6.92 -5.07 11.99
N CYS A 4 -6.49 -3.80 12.06
CA CYS A 4 -5.16 -3.39 11.61
C CYS A 4 -4.06 -4.00 12.49
N LEU A 5 -4.39 -4.32 13.76
CA LEU A 5 -3.44 -4.86 14.73
C LEU A 5 -2.96 -6.27 14.36
N ILE A 6 -3.76 -7.07 13.65
CA ILE A 6 -3.33 -8.42 13.24
C ILE A 6 -2.19 -8.32 12.21
N MET A 7 -2.35 -7.45 11.19
CA MET A 7 -1.30 -7.21 10.19
C MET A 7 -0.03 -6.66 10.84
N LEU A 8 -0.16 -5.65 11.71
CA LEU A 8 0.96 -5.08 12.43
C LEU A 8 1.69 -6.14 13.29
N HIS A 9 0.94 -6.93 14.07
CA HIS A 9 1.50 -7.93 14.96
C HIS A 9 2.35 -8.97 14.22
N VAL A 10 1.82 -9.53 13.13
CA VAL A 10 2.57 -10.54 12.37
C VAL A 10 3.75 -9.94 11.62
N ALA A 11 3.61 -8.72 11.10
CA ALA A 11 4.70 -8.02 10.43
C ALA A 11 5.83 -7.63 11.41
N GLU A 12 5.48 -7.24 12.63
CA GLU A 12 6.47 -6.96 13.69
C GLU A 12 7.25 -8.22 14.07
N LYS A 13 6.58 -9.37 14.19
CA LYS A 13 7.26 -10.65 14.46
C LYS A 13 8.24 -11.05 13.37
N VAL A 14 7.86 -10.86 12.10
CA VAL A 14 8.76 -11.09 10.96
C VAL A 14 9.92 -10.11 10.99
N ALA A 15 9.67 -8.82 11.23
CA ALA A 15 10.71 -7.80 11.33
C ALA A 15 11.71 -8.04 12.47
N LYS A 16 11.28 -8.68 13.56
CA LYS A 16 12.15 -9.09 14.68
C LYS A 16 12.94 -10.38 14.41
N GLY A 17 12.67 -11.09 13.32
CA GLY A 17 13.25 -12.41 13.05
C GLY A 17 12.65 -13.54 13.89
N GLU A 18 11.50 -13.33 14.55
CA GLU A 18 10.78 -14.38 15.28
C GLU A 18 10.06 -15.33 14.32
N LEU A 19 9.72 -14.85 13.12
CA LEU A 19 9.08 -15.61 12.04
C LEU A 19 9.82 -15.33 10.73
N ASN A 20 9.91 -16.34 9.85
CA ASN A 20 10.46 -16.17 8.50
C ASN A 20 9.49 -15.41 7.57
N SER A 21 8.18 -15.62 7.76
CA SER A 21 7.11 -15.03 6.95
C SER A 21 5.78 -15.14 7.69
N ALA A 22 4.78 -14.37 7.29
CA ALA A 22 3.42 -14.46 7.82
C ALA A 22 2.36 -14.16 6.76
N PHE A 23 1.15 -14.67 7.00
CA PHE A 23 -0.05 -14.35 6.21
C PHE A 23 -1.18 -13.95 7.15
N SER A 24 -1.96 -12.94 6.78
CA SER A 24 -3.02 -12.37 7.62
C SER A 24 -4.36 -12.48 6.91
N ILE A 25 -5.27 -13.30 7.45
CA ILE A 25 -6.61 -13.48 6.91
C ILE A 25 -7.52 -12.41 7.52
N VAL A 26 -7.63 -11.27 6.86
CA VAL A 26 -8.33 -10.09 7.39
C VAL A 26 -9.45 -9.61 6.47
N ARG A 27 -10.46 -9.04 7.10
CA ARG A 27 -11.55 -8.29 6.47
C ARG A 27 -12.05 -7.24 7.48
N PRO A 28 -12.46 -6.03 7.09
CA PRO A 28 -12.48 -5.49 5.72
C PRO A 28 -11.07 -5.34 5.11
N PRO A 29 -10.96 -5.22 3.77
CA PRO A 29 -9.71 -4.89 3.07
C PRO A 29 -9.21 -3.48 3.45
N GLY A 30 -8.08 -3.05 2.89
CA GLY A 30 -7.47 -1.78 3.27
C GLY A 30 -6.90 -0.88 2.16
N HIS A 31 -6.48 -1.41 1.02
CA HIS A 31 -5.62 -0.65 0.08
C HIS A 31 -6.27 0.57 -0.59
N HIS A 32 -7.61 0.66 -0.58
CA HIS A 32 -8.34 1.83 -1.08
C HIS A 32 -8.63 2.88 -0.01
N ALA A 33 -8.51 2.56 1.28
CA ALA A 33 -8.83 3.51 2.34
C ALA A 33 -7.82 4.67 2.33
N GLU A 34 -8.33 5.89 2.17
CA GLU A 34 -7.54 7.13 2.19
C GLU A 34 -7.51 7.73 3.61
N GLU A 35 -6.81 8.85 3.78
CA GLU A 35 -6.69 9.53 5.08
C GLU A 35 -8.05 9.92 5.66
N ASN A 36 -8.94 10.45 4.83
CA ASN A 36 -10.22 11.03 5.25
C ASN A 36 -11.45 10.37 4.60
N GLU A 37 -11.28 9.25 3.89
CA GLU A 37 -12.36 8.62 3.12
C GLU A 37 -12.28 7.09 3.12
N PRO A 38 -13.36 6.38 3.52
CA PRO A 38 -13.51 4.95 3.26
C PRO A 38 -14.05 4.71 1.85
N MET A 39 -13.45 3.78 1.11
CA MET A 39 -13.89 3.42 -0.25
C MET A 39 -13.43 2.00 -0.60
N GLY A 40 -14.01 1.39 -1.65
CA GLY A 40 -13.62 0.04 -2.10
C GLY A 40 -13.70 -1.03 -1.00
N PHE A 41 -14.74 -0.95 -0.15
CA PHE A 41 -14.92 -1.78 1.04
C PHE A 41 -13.83 -1.62 2.13
N CYS A 42 -12.90 -0.68 1.96
CA CYS A 42 -11.80 -0.42 2.87
C CYS A 42 -12.18 0.70 3.85
N LEU A 43 -12.09 0.40 5.15
CA LEU A 43 -12.32 1.40 6.21
C LEU A 43 -11.01 1.97 6.77
N PHE A 44 -9.98 1.12 6.89
CA PHE A 44 -8.65 1.50 7.34
C PHE A 44 -7.62 0.82 6.46
N ASN A 45 -6.54 1.53 6.12
CA ASN A 45 -5.49 0.96 5.30
C ASN A 45 -4.54 0.10 6.14
N ASN A 46 -4.89 -1.18 6.30
CA ASN A 46 -4.16 -2.14 7.14
C ASN A 46 -2.65 -2.19 6.80
N VAL A 47 -2.31 -2.22 5.51
CA VAL A 47 -0.92 -2.31 5.03
C VAL A 47 -0.18 -1.01 5.27
N ALA A 48 -0.80 0.13 4.96
CA ALA A 48 -0.16 1.42 5.13
C ALA A 48 0.05 1.78 6.61
N ILE A 49 -0.91 1.48 7.48
CA ILE A 49 -0.78 1.67 8.93
C ILE A 49 0.37 0.81 9.48
N ALA A 50 0.43 -0.48 9.14
CA ALA A 50 1.51 -1.35 9.59
C ALA A 50 2.88 -0.86 9.10
N THR A 51 2.99 -0.51 7.81
CA THR A 51 4.22 0.03 7.20
C THR A 51 4.69 1.29 7.92
N SER A 52 3.79 2.26 8.16
CA SER A 52 4.11 3.49 8.86
C SER A 52 4.58 3.25 10.29
N ILE A 53 3.91 2.36 11.05
CA ILE A 53 4.31 2.04 12.42
C ILE A 53 5.70 1.38 12.45
N LEU A 54 5.95 0.40 11.58
CA LEU A 54 7.21 -0.33 11.53
C LEU A 54 8.39 0.58 11.16
N LEU A 55 8.23 1.47 10.18
CA LEU A 55 9.26 2.45 9.80
C LEU A 55 9.59 3.44 10.93
N ASN A 56 8.59 3.78 11.76
CA ASN A 56 8.79 4.72 12.86
C ASN A 56 9.25 4.02 14.17
N GLN A 57 9.28 2.69 14.20
CA GLN A 57 9.74 1.92 15.35
C GLN A 57 11.28 1.78 15.33
N LYS A 58 11.97 2.78 15.89
CA LYS A 58 13.45 2.86 15.89
C LYS A 58 14.18 1.59 16.35
N LYS A 59 13.58 0.80 17.25
CA LYS A 59 14.15 -0.46 17.75
C LYS A 59 14.27 -1.55 16.67
N LEU A 60 13.46 -1.48 15.61
CA LEU A 60 13.52 -2.43 14.49
C LEU A 60 14.56 -2.03 13.44
N GLY A 61 15.02 -0.77 13.43
CA GLY A 61 16.05 -0.30 12.50
C GLY A 61 15.64 -0.34 11.02
N LEU A 62 14.35 -0.43 10.70
CA LEU A 62 13.84 -0.47 9.33
C LEU A 62 13.94 0.91 8.68
N ASN A 63 14.65 0.98 7.56
CA ASN A 63 14.84 2.24 6.82
C ASN A 63 14.09 2.26 5.48
N LYS A 64 13.70 1.09 4.97
CA LYS A 64 12.99 0.94 3.69
C LYS A 64 12.00 -0.22 3.77
N ILE A 65 10.84 -0.06 3.13
CA ILE A 65 9.82 -1.10 2.96
C ILE A 65 9.36 -1.11 1.49
N LEU A 66 9.16 -2.30 0.92
CA LEU A 66 8.49 -2.50 -0.36
C LEU A 66 7.06 -3.00 -0.08
N ILE A 67 6.08 -2.33 -0.66
CA ILE A 67 4.70 -2.82 -0.75
C ILE A 67 4.47 -3.32 -2.17
N VAL A 68 4.07 -4.59 -2.29
CA VAL A 68 3.62 -5.19 -3.54
C VAL A 68 2.11 -5.40 -3.45
N ASP A 69 1.36 -4.66 -4.26
CA ASP A 69 -0.07 -4.80 -4.42
C ASP A 69 -0.36 -5.54 -5.73
N TRP A 70 -0.87 -6.77 -5.60
CA TRP A 70 -1.27 -7.61 -6.73
C TRP A 70 -2.78 -7.70 -6.91
N ASP A 71 -3.56 -6.93 -6.14
CA ASP A 71 -5.01 -6.88 -6.33
C ASP A 71 -5.33 -6.38 -7.74
N VAL A 72 -6.47 -6.80 -8.31
CA VAL A 72 -6.88 -6.38 -9.65
C VAL A 72 -7.20 -4.88 -9.69
N HIS A 73 -7.50 -4.25 -8.55
CA HIS A 73 -7.77 -2.83 -8.44
C HIS A 73 -6.54 -2.07 -7.93
N HIS A 74 -6.38 -0.84 -8.42
CA HIS A 74 -5.33 0.06 -7.94
C HIS A 74 -5.52 0.41 -6.46
N GLY A 75 -4.50 0.17 -5.65
CA GLY A 75 -4.45 0.58 -4.23
C GLY A 75 -4.23 2.08 -4.04
N ASN A 76 -5.14 2.93 -4.51
CA ASN A 76 -5.06 4.40 -4.49
C ASN A 76 -4.76 4.96 -3.09
N GLY A 77 -5.38 4.43 -2.03
CA GLY A 77 -5.15 4.87 -0.67
C GLY A 77 -3.72 4.58 -0.19
N THR A 78 -3.18 3.42 -0.55
CA THR A 78 -1.79 3.06 -0.25
C THR A 78 -0.80 3.95 -1.01
N GLN A 79 -1.03 4.19 -2.30
CA GLN A 79 -0.24 5.12 -3.11
C GLN A 79 -0.22 6.51 -2.50
N LYS A 80 -1.38 7.08 -2.17
CA LYS A 80 -1.50 8.44 -1.62
C LYS A 80 -0.80 8.57 -0.27
N MET A 81 -0.90 7.57 0.60
CA MET A 81 -0.24 7.59 1.92
C MET A 81 1.28 7.76 1.82
N PHE A 82 1.92 7.16 0.81
CA PHE A 82 3.38 7.16 0.65
C PHE A 82 3.87 8.02 -0.52
N TRP A 83 3.00 8.84 -1.11
CA TRP A 83 3.29 9.64 -2.30
C TRP A 83 4.55 10.50 -2.21
N LYS A 84 4.87 10.96 -0.99
CA LYS A 84 6.04 11.79 -0.68
C LYS A 84 7.09 11.09 0.19
N ASP A 85 6.98 9.79 0.46
CA ASP A 85 7.89 9.07 1.37
C ASP A 85 8.78 8.05 0.64
N SER A 86 10.02 8.44 0.34
CA SER A 86 11.01 7.60 -0.34
C SER A 86 11.55 6.44 0.52
N ARG A 87 11.05 6.25 1.75
CA ARG A 87 11.30 5.03 2.53
C ARG A 87 10.38 3.89 2.11
N VAL A 88 9.30 4.17 1.39
CA VAL A 88 8.35 3.15 0.93
C VAL A 88 8.33 3.15 -0.60
N LEU A 89 8.64 2.00 -1.20
CA LEU A 89 8.37 1.77 -2.61
C LEU A 89 6.99 1.09 -2.71
N VAL A 90 6.05 1.73 -3.40
CA VAL A 90 4.73 1.16 -3.70
C VAL A 90 4.75 0.64 -5.13
N PHE A 91 4.50 -0.66 -5.30
CA PHE A 91 4.35 -1.30 -6.59
C PHE A 91 2.94 -1.88 -6.69
N SER A 92 2.21 -1.55 -7.76
CA SER A 92 0.87 -2.08 -8.00
C SER A 92 0.70 -2.49 -9.46
N VAL A 93 0.29 -3.73 -9.67
CA VAL A 93 -0.35 -4.15 -10.94
C VAL A 93 -1.86 -4.01 -10.75
N HIS A 94 -2.59 -3.60 -11.78
CA HIS A 94 -4.05 -3.48 -11.70
C HIS A 94 -4.68 -3.30 -13.08
N ARG A 95 -5.95 -3.65 -13.22
CA ARG A 95 -6.76 -3.28 -14.38
C ARG A 95 -7.04 -1.78 -14.32
N HIS A 96 -6.86 -1.08 -15.44
CA HIS A 96 -7.02 0.36 -15.52
C HIS A 96 -7.97 0.79 -16.64
N GLU A 97 -7.83 0.19 -17.83
CA GLU A 97 -8.66 0.49 -19.02
C GLU A 97 -8.75 1.99 -19.30
N ASN A 98 -7.59 2.64 -19.41
CA ASN A 98 -7.40 4.06 -19.61
C ASN A 98 -8.19 4.89 -18.60
N GLY A 99 -8.19 4.46 -17.33
CA GLY A 99 -8.88 5.11 -16.22
C GLY A 99 -10.38 4.85 -16.12
N SER A 100 -10.94 3.93 -16.93
CA SER A 100 -12.36 3.58 -16.87
C SER A 100 -12.69 2.45 -15.89
N PHE A 101 -11.72 1.62 -15.51
CA PHE A 101 -11.90 0.58 -14.51
C PHE A 101 -11.75 1.15 -13.08
N TYR A 102 -12.52 0.62 -12.12
CA TYR A 102 -12.48 1.08 -10.72
C TYR A 102 -11.05 1.01 -10.14
N PRO A 103 -10.57 2.03 -9.40
CA PRO A 103 -11.29 3.19 -8.84
C PRO A 103 -11.56 4.37 -9.79
N MET A 104 -11.28 4.21 -11.09
CA MET A 104 -11.40 5.21 -12.15
C MET A 104 -10.45 6.40 -12.00
N GLY A 105 -10.21 7.09 -13.11
CA GLY A 105 -9.32 8.24 -13.20
C GLY A 105 -7.85 7.87 -13.36
N ASP A 106 -7.01 8.89 -13.47
CA ASP A 106 -5.62 8.73 -13.93
C ASP A 106 -4.64 8.29 -12.82
N ASP A 107 -5.09 8.17 -11.58
CA ASP A 107 -4.20 7.87 -10.44
C ASP A 107 -3.54 6.50 -10.52
N GLY A 108 -4.14 5.55 -11.26
CA GLY A 108 -3.56 4.25 -11.59
C GLY A 108 -2.62 4.27 -12.81
N SER A 109 -2.48 5.40 -13.50
CA SER A 109 -1.60 5.47 -14.68
C SER A 109 -0.13 5.25 -14.33
N HIS A 110 0.63 4.67 -15.26
CA HIS A 110 2.07 4.44 -15.14
C HIS A 110 2.90 5.73 -15.00
N ILE A 111 2.35 6.89 -15.37
CA ILE A 111 3.01 8.20 -15.21
C ILE A 111 3.01 8.70 -13.77
N LYS A 112 2.25 8.07 -12.86
CA LYS A 112 2.14 8.45 -11.45
C LYS A 112 3.29 7.84 -10.67
N ILE A 113 4.40 8.58 -10.57
CA ILE A 113 5.67 8.05 -10.03
C ILE A 113 6.05 8.54 -8.62
N GLY A 114 5.16 9.24 -7.91
CA GLY A 114 5.48 9.96 -6.67
C GLY A 114 5.88 11.42 -6.92
N GLU A 115 6.24 12.14 -5.86
CA GLU A 115 6.54 13.58 -5.94
C GLU A 115 7.89 13.96 -5.33
N GLY A 116 8.57 14.92 -5.97
CA GLY A 116 9.79 15.53 -5.47
C GLY A 116 10.90 14.49 -5.27
N PRO A 117 11.58 14.46 -4.10
CA PRO A 117 12.61 13.46 -3.80
C PRO A 117 12.14 12.01 -3.84
N SER A 118 10.82 11.79 -3.80
CA SER A 118 10.19 10.46 -3.80
C SER A 118 9.72 10.05 -5.19
N ALA A 119 9.97 10.84 -6.23
CA ALA A 119 9.76 10.41 -7.61
C ALA A 119 10.58 9.13 -7.90
N GLY A 120 9.91 8.11 -8.46
CA GLY A 120 10.43 6.76 -8.66
C GLY A 120 10.11 5.77 -7.52
N TYR A 121 9.47 6.21 -6.43
CA TYR A 121 9.04 5.34 -5.33
C TYR A 121 7.56 4.94 -5.39
N ASN A 122 6.87 5.29 -6.48
CA ASN A 122 5.58 4.71 -6.84
C ASN A 122 5.67 4.13 -8.26
N ILE A 123 5.27 2.88 -8.43
CA ILE A 123 5.30 2.16 -9.71
C ILE A 123 3.93 1.55 -9.94
N ASN A 124 3.21 2.11 -10.91
CA ASN A 124 1.96 1.54 -11.40
C ASN A 124 2.22 0.77 -12.70
N VAL A 125 1.64 -0.43 -12.78
CA VAL A 125 1.62 -1.28 -13.99
C VAL A 125 0.16 -1.47 -14.38
N PRO A 126 -0.45 -0.48 -15.07
CA PRO A 126 -1.83 -0.55 -15.49
C PRO A 126 -2.00 -1.55 -16.64
N TRP A 127 -3.02 -2.40 -16.55
CA TRP A 127 -3.47 -3.23 -17.67
C TRP A 127 -4.51 -2.44 -18.46
N GLU A 128 -4.09 -2.03 -19.65
CA GLU A 128 -4.95 -1.42 -20.65
C GLU A 128 -5.49 -2.55 -21.55
N ASN A 129 -6.82 -2.63 -21.70
CA ASN A 129 -7.43 -3.50 -22.70
C ASN A 129 -7.56 -2.67 -23.98
N ASP A 130 -6.75 -3.00 -24.98
CA ASP A 130 -6.93 -2.58 -26.37
C ASP A 130 -7.90 -3.51 -27.11
#